data_AF-A0A067H0F0-F1
#
_entry.id   AF-A0A067H0F0-F1
#
_cell.length_a   1.000
_cell.length_b   1.000
_cell.length_c   1.000
_cell.angle_alpha   90.00
_cell.angle_beta   90.00
_cell.angle_gamma   90.00
#
_symmetry.space_group_name_H-M   'P 1'
#
loop_
_entity.id
_entity.type
_entity.pdbx_description
1 polymer ?
#
loop_
_entity_poly.entity_id
_entity_poly.type
_entity_poly.pdbx_seq_one_letter_code
_entity_poly.pdbx_strand_id
1 'polypeptide(L)'
;MQHVPTTIEEQLLLKAINEECPWENLPKRLQATLTSKEEWHRRIIEHCIKKRLPWNKCFARRVCKEGEYYEDMVRYLRKNLALFPYHLAEYVCRVMRLSPFRYYCDMIFEVMKNEQPYDSIPNFSAADALRLTGIGRNEFIDIMNKCRSKKIMWKLNKSIAKELLPTQPVDFVIEPWWGVCLVNFTLEEFKKLTEEETAMIDKVCKEEANSFILFDPDIIKGLYRRGLIYFDVPVYPEDRFKVSRLEGFVSNREQSYEDPIEELLYAVFVVSSENATVAELAATLQADLSQLQAAASFACRLGWAIKIIDPASILQDTSVPNSPRVTLSDEDEAYRASIGSGVMSGDGDYSQQGDGTGTENYGPCAGLARVAFIVDANITSYLMMGSVSPGLKSHAVTLYEAGKLGHASIADLCKDLSTLEGAKFEGELQEFANHAFSLRCVLECLLSGGISTDVKAVEICDKLDMSASSTDEAASLIADTTLTDKSEPFVSNEARHIIDDSMNSRLQN
;
A
#
# COMPACT_ATOMS: atom_id res chain seq x y z
N MET A 1 13.38 -7.82 9.71
CA MET A 1 13.72 -6.92 10.82
C MET A 1 14.44 -7.72 11.89
N GLN A 2 15.63 -7.30 12.32
CA GLN A 2 16.10 -7.65 13.66
C GLN A 2 15.53 -6.57 14.58
N HIS A 3 14.39 -6.82 15.22
CA HIS A 3 13.94 -5.93 16.29
C HIS A 3 15.07 -5.88 17.32
N VAL A 4 15.57 -4.68 17.61
CA VAL A 4 16.43 -4.49 18.78
C VAL A 4 15.63 -5.00 19.98
N PRO A 5 16.13 -5.98 20.75
CA PRO A 5 15.35 -6.57 21.83
C PRO A 5 14.98 -5.45 22.81
N THR A 6 13.67 -5.25 22.95
CA THR A 6 13.10 -4.25 23.86
C THR A 6 13.61 -4.56 25.26
N THR A 7 14.32 -3.63 25.89
CA THR A 7 14.89 -3.88 27.22
C THR A 7 13.76 -4.17 28.21
N ILE A 8 14.03 -4.95 29.26
CA ILE A 8 13.05 -5.25 30.32
C ILE A 8 12.46 -3.94 30.91
N GLU A 9 13.29 -2.89 31.00
CA GLU A 9 12.86 -1.58 31.50
C GLU A 9 11.89 -0.89 30.55
N GLU A 10 12.10 -1.03 29.25
CA GLU A 10 11.22 -0.47 28.23
C GLU A 10 9.88 -1.22 28.17
N GLN A 11 9.87 -2.54 28.36
CA GLN A 11 8.63 -3.30 28.51
C GLN A 11 7.83 -2.86 29.75
N LEU A 12 8.51 -2.64 30.88
CA LEU A 12 7.87 -2.12 32.10
C LEU A 12 7.34 -0.71 31.91
N LEU A 13 8.09 0.15 31.21
CA LEU A 13 7.68 1.50 30.86
C LEU A 13 6.39 1.47 30.02
N LEU A 14 6.38 0.69 28.94
CA LEU A 14 5.23 0.54 28.04
C LEU A 14 4.00 0.03 28.79
N LYS A 15 4.18 -0.97 29.66
CA LYS A 15 3.09 -1.47 30.51
C LYS A 15 2.51 -0.37 31.40
N ALA A 16 3.37 0.41 32.07
CA ALA A 16 2.93 1.50 32.92
C ALA A 16 2.20 2.62 32.17
N ILE A 17 2.59 2.91 30.92
CA ILE A 17 1.89 3.89 30.06
C ILE A 17 0.52 3.35 29.66
N ASN A 18 0.45 2.08 29.25
CA ASN A 18 -0.80 1.42 28.84
C ASN A 18 -1.81 1.30 29.99
N GLU A 19 -1.33 1.11 31.22
CA GLU A 19 -2.15 1.07 32.44
C GLU A 19 -2.49 2.48 32.98
N GLU A 20 -2.08 3.55 32.30
CA GLU A 20 -2.23 4.95 32.74
C GLU A 20 -1.72 5.19 34.17
N CYS A 21 -0.60 4.56 34.52
CA CYS A 21 -0.08 4.55 35.89
C CYS A 21 0.46 5.94 36.27
N PRO A 22 -0.03 6.57 37.37
CA PRO A 22 0.50 7.83 37.84
C PRO A 22 1.91 7.67 38.43
N TRP A 23 2.69 8.74 38.44
CA TRP A 23 4.09 8.75 38.91
C TRP A 23 4.27 8.07 40.27
N GLU A 24 3.35 8.35 41.19
CA GLU A 24 3.37 7.91 42.58
C GLU A 24 3.23 6.38 42.71
N ASN A 25 2.61 5.73 41.73
CA ASN A 25 2.36 4.28 41.70
C ASN A 25 3.33 3.52 40.78
N LEU A 26 4.29 4.22 40.16
CA LEU A 26 5.29 3.57 39.33
C LEU A 26 6.18 2.62 40.16
N PRO A 27 6.60 1.47 39.59
CA PRO A 27 7.63 0.64 40.18
C PRO A 27 8.86 1.46 40.59
N LYS A 28 9.40 1.24 41.79
CA LYS A 28 10.57 1.95 42.32
C LYS A 28 11.77 1.93 41.35
N ARG A 29 11.92 0.84 40.59
CA ARG A 29 12.92 0.72 39.54
C ARG A 29 12.74 1.79 38.45
N LEU A 30 11.52 1.99 37.95
CA LEU A 30 11.23 3.01 36.94
C LEU A 30 11.37 4.43 37.51
N GLN A 31 10.96 4.67 38.76
CA GLN A 31 11.17 5.96 39.41
C GLN A 31 12.67 6.30 39.54
N ALA A 32 13.51 5.31 39.87
CA ALA A 32 14.95 5.48 39.92
C ALA A 32 15.56 5.81 38.55
N THR A 33 15.09 5.18 37.47
CA THR A 33 15.57 5.43 36.10
C THR A 33 15.12 6.78 35.55
N LEU A 34 13.84 7.14 35.73
CA LEU A 34 13.26 8.36 35.17
C LEU A 34 13.61 9.62 35.97
N THR A 35 14.15 9.47 37.18
CA THR A 35 14.64 10.56 38.07
C THR A 35 13.63 11.64 38.50
N SER A 36 12.56 11.92 37.75
CA SER A 36 11.57 12.95 38.06
C SER A 36 10.19 12.66 37.45
N LYS A 37 9.15 13.30 38.01
CA LYS A 37 7.78 13.26 37.50
C LYS A 37 7.66 13.91 36.12
N GLU A 38 8.43 14.97 35.89
CA GLU A 38 8.48 15.70 34.63
C GLU A 38 9.02 14.82 33.50
N GLU A 39 10.08 14.06 33.77
CA GLU A 39 10.63 13.10 32.81
C GLU A 39 9.62 11.98 32.50
N TRP A 40 8.86 11.51 33.49
CA TRP A 40 7.77 10.56 33.25
C TRP A 40 6.69 11.14 32.33
N HIS A 41 6.24 12.36 32.60
CA HIS A 41 5.29 13.05 31.72
C HIS A 41 5.83 13.16 30.29
N ARG A 42 7.13 13.49 30.13
CA ARG A 42 7.80 13.55 28.83
C ARG A 42 7.77 12.20 28.11
N ARG A 43 8.04 11.09 28.81
CA ARG A 43 7.96 9.73 28.23
C ARG A 43 6.55 9.34 27.80
N ILE A 44 5.53 9.69 28.60
CA ILE A 44 4.13 9.47 28.23
C ILE A 44 3.81 10.19 26.92
N ILE A 45 4.12 11.48 26.84
CA ILE A 45 3.84 12.31 25.66
C ILE A 45 4.58 11.76 24.45
N GLU A 46 5.88 11.49 24.58
CA GLU A 46 6.72 10.95 23.51
C GLU A 46 6.17 9.61 22.99
N HIS A 47 5.76 8.71 23.88
CA HIS A 47 5.17 7.42 23.49
C HIS A 47 3.85 7.60 22.73
N CYS A 48 2.93 8.40 23.26
CA CYS A 48 1.63 8.64 22.61
C CYS A 48 1.80 9.32 21.24
N ILE A 49 2.75 10.25 21.09
CA ILE A 49 3.07 10.90 19.82
C ILE A 49 3.65 9.90 18.81
N LYS A 50 4.61 9.07 19.22
CA LYS A 50 5.22 8.03 18.36
C LYS A 50 4.16 7.07 17.82
N LYS A 51 3.17 6.71 18.64
CA LYS A 51 2.04 5.85 18.25
C LYS A 51 0.87 6.59 17.59
N ARG A 52 0.95 7.91 17.40
CA ARG A 52 -0.07 8.77 16.76
C ARG A 52 -1.46 8.64 17.38
N LEU A 53 -1.52 8.54 18.70
CA LEU A 53 -2.78 8.32 19.41
C LEU A 53 -3.59 9.64 19.48
N PRO A 54 -4.93 9.58 19.39
CA PRO A 54 -5.78 10.75 19.67
C PRO A 54 -5.59 11.21 21.12
N TRP A 55 -5.46 12.53 21.34
CA TRP A 55 -5.19 13.09 22.68
C TRP A 55 -6.27 12.65 23.69
N ASN A 56 -7.54 12.78 23.32
CA ASN A 56 -8.69 12.42 24.16
C ASN A 56 -8.75 10.92 24.54
N LYS A 57 -8.08 10.05 23.79
CA LYS A 57 -8.06 8.59 24.00
C LYS A 57 -6.74 8.06 24.58
N CYS A 58 -5.75 8.91 24.82
CA CYS A 58 -4.44 8.47 25.33
C CYS A 58 -4.05 9.15 26.64
N PHE A 59 -3.04 8.59 27.31
CA PHE A 59 -2.62 9.02 28.64
C PHE A 59 -2.11 10.46 28.67
N ALA A 60 -1.64 10.99 27.53
CA ALA A 60 -1.17 12.37 27.40
C ALA A 60 -2.20 13.41 27.89
N ARG A 61 -3.51 13.12 27.81
CA ARG A 61 -4.58 14.00 28.31
C ARG A 61 -4.50 14.38 29.78
N ARG A 62 -3.81 13.57 30.60
CA ARG A 62 -3.64 13.85 32.03
C ARG A 62 -2.41 14.68 32.35
N VAL A 63 -1.50 14.84 31.37
CA VAL A 63 -0.16 15.43 31.60
C VAL A 63 0.12 16.66 30.73
N CYS A 64 -0.56 16.83 29.60
CA CYS A 64 -0.44 18.02 28.76
C CYS A 64 -1.79 18.47 28.16
N LYS A 65 -1.86 19.73 27.74
CA LYS A 65 -3.04 20.28 27.06
C LYS A 65 -3.12 19.77 25.63
N GLU A 66 -4.34 19.69 25.11
CA GLU A 66 -4.61 19.20 23.76
C GLU A 66 -3.82 19.97 22.68
N GLY A 67 -3.79 21.31 22.75
CA GLY A 67 -3.05 22.13 21.79
C GLY A 67 -1.54 21.87 21.81
N GLU A 68 -0.94 21.80 23.00
CA GLU A 68 0.48 21.51 23.19
C GLU A 68 0.83 20.12 22.63
N TYR A 69 -0.03 19.12 22.87
CA TYR A 69 0.15 17.76 22.38
C TYR A 69 0.19 17.68 20.85
N TYR A 70 -0.78 18.29 20.17
CA TYR A 70 -0.84 18.23 18.70
C TYR A 70 0.22 19.12 18.04
N GLU A 71 0.62 20.23 18.66
CA GLU A 71 1.77 21.02 18.20
C GLU A 71 3.07 20.21 18.28
N ASP A 72 3.31 19.53 19.41
CA ASP A 72 4.46 18.65 19.59
C ASP A 72 4.42 17.47 18.62
N MET A 73 3.24 16.89 18.39
CA MET A 73 3.05 15.81 17.41
C MET A 73 3.40 16.27 15.99
N VAL A 74 2.83 17.38 15.52
CA VAL A 74 3.11 17.90 14.17
C VAL A 74 4.60 18.25 14.02
N ARG A 75 5.22 18.79 15.07
CA ARG A 75 6.67 19.07 15.07
C ARG A 75 7.48 17.78 14.97
N TYR A 76 7.10 16.76 15.72
CA TYR A 76 7.73 15.44 15.66
C TYR A 76 7.57 14.80 14.28
N LEU A 77 6.37 14.79 13.70
CA LEU A 77 6.11 14.19 12.39
C LEU A 77 6.89 14.90 11.28
N ARG A 78 6.91 16.23 11.23
CA ARG A 78 7.70 16.98 10.23
C ARG A 78 9.20 16.73 10.35
N LYS A 79 9.73 16.70 11.58
CA LYS A 79 11.15 16.41 11.82
C LYS A 79 11.57 15.04 11.27
N ASN A 80 10.66 14.07 11.31
CA ASN A 80 10.91 12.72 10.79
C ASN A 80 10.39 12.51 9.37
N LEU A 81 10.00 13.58 8.65
CA LEU A 81 9.43 13.53 7.29
C LEU A 81 8.22 12.57 7.16
N ALA A 82 7.49 12.42 8.27
CA ALA A 82 6.45 11.42 8.43
C ALA A 82 5.14 11.84 7.74
N LEU A 83 4.28 10.86 7.50
CA LEU A 83 2.99 11.07 6.84
C LEU A 83 2.10 12.04 7.62
N PHE A 84 1.31 12.83 6.91
CA PHE A 84 0.29 13.68 7.53
C PHE A 84 -0.74 12.81 8.29
N PRO A 85 -1.09 13.16 9.54
CA PRO A 85 -1.96 12.33 10.38
C PRO A 85 -3.44 12.52 10.02
N TYR A 86 -3.90 11.96 8.89
CA TYR A 86 -5.27 12.10 8.42
C TYR A 86 -6.34 11.64 9.40
N HIS A 87 -6.07 10.57 10.18
CA HIS A 87 -6.98 10.09 11.23
C HIS A 87 -7.15 11.07 12.38
N LEU A 88 -6.32 12.11 12.46
CA LEU A 88 -6.39 13.21 13.42
C LEU A 88 -6.77 14.53 12.74
N ALA A 89 -7.22 14.49 11.48
CA ALA A 89 -7.57 15.69 10.71
C ALA A 89 -8.66 16.54 11.38
N GLU A 90 -9.55 15.91 12.15
CA GLU A 90 -10.59 16.64 12.88
C GLU A 90 -10.00 17.69 13.83
N TYR A 91 -8.85 17.43 14.46
CA TYR A 91 -8.16 18.45 15.26
C TYR A 91 -7.17 19.25 14.41
N VAL A 92 -6.33 18.57 13.64
CA VAL A 92 -5.20 19.18 12.92
C VAL A 92 -5.67 20.15 11.82
N CYS A 93 -6.69 19.78 11.06
CA CYS A 93 -7.25 20.65 10.02
C CYS A 93 -8.23 21.67 10.62
N ARG A 94 -9.17 21.23 11.46
CA ARG A 94 -10.26 22.11 11.95
C ARG A 94 -9.78 23.13 12.98
N VAL A 95 -9.04 22.67 13.98
CA VAL A 95 -8.65 23.48 15.16
C VAL A 95 -7.30 24.14 14.93
N MET A 96 -6.26 23.39 14.56
CA MET A 96 -4.92 23.95 14.31
C MET A 96 -4.81 24.70 12.97
N ARG A 97 -5.82 24.60 12.10
CA ARG A 97 -5.82 25.21 10.75
C ARG A 97 -4.60 24.80 9.91
N LEU A 98 -4.13 23.57 10.05
CA LEU A 98 -3.04 23.00 9.27
C LEU A 98 -3.59 22.04 8.21
N SER A 99 -3.57 22.46 6.94
CA SER A 99 -3.96 21.59 5.83
C SER A 99 -2.83 20.62 5.46
N PRO A 100 -3.14 19.43 4.89
CA PRO A 100 -2.15 18.51 4.36
C PRO A 100 -1.23 19.19 3.33
N PHE A 101 -1.80 19.99 2.42
CA PHE A 101 -1.02 20.77 1.45
C PHE A 101 0.07 21.62 2.11
N ARG A 102 -0.31 22.42 3.12
CA ARG A 102 0.64 23.28 3.83
C ARG A 102 1.68 22.48 4.60
N TYR A 103 1.27 21.36 5.21
CA TYR A 103 2.17 20.45 5.89
C TYR A 103 3.27 19.94 4.95
N TYR A 104 2.92 19.45 3.77
CA TYR A 104 3.90 18.94 2.79
C TYR A 104 4.73 20.05 2.16
N CYS A 105 4.18 21.24 1.90
CA CYS A 105 4.99 22.38 1.48
C CYS A 105 6.05 22.77 2.53
N ASP A 106 5.67 22.80 3.81
CA ASP A 106 6.62 23.07 4.90
C ASP A 106 7.66 21.95 5.04
N MET A 107 7.28 20.67 4.84
CA MET A 107 8.21 19.53 4.84
C MET A 107 9.23 19.63 3.69
N ILE A 108 8.76 19.83 2.46
CA ILE A 108 9.62 19.98 1.27
C ILE A 108 10.58 21.15 1.47
N PHE A 109 10.08 22.27 2.01
CA PHE A 109 10.92 23.41 2.37
C PHE A 109 12.03 23.04 3.37
N GLU A 110 11.71 22.28 4.41
CA GLU A 110 12.68 21.83 5.42
C GLU A 110 13.75 20.92 4.79
N VAL A 111 13.37 20.00 3.90
CA VAL A 111 14.30 19.14 3.13
C VAL A 111 15.24 19.99 2.26
N MET A 112 14.69 20.95 1.51
CA MET A 112 15.49 21.89 0.69
C MET A 112 16.45 22.73 1.53
N LYS A 113 15.95 23.28 2.64
CA LYS A 113 16.72 24.14 3.54
C LYS A 113 17.89 23.39 4.18
N ASN A 114 17.70 22.10 4.48
CA ASN A 114 18.73 21.23 5.05
C ASN A 114 19.60 20.54 3.99
N GLU A 115 19.44 20.92 2.70
CA GLU A 115 20.17 20.38 1.56
C GLU A 115 20.09 18.85 1.43
N GLN A 116 19.00 18.26 1.91
CA GLN A 116 18.76 16.83 1.81
C GLN A 116 18.24 16.49 0.41
N PRO A 117 18.58 15.30 -0.14
CA PRO A 117 18.00 14.84 -1.40
C PRO A 117 16.50 14.58 -1.23
N TYR A 118 15.72 14.72 -2.32
CA TYR A 118 14.29 14.37 -2.31
C TYR A 118 14.03 12.93 -1.84
N ASP A 119 14.96 12.03 -2.20
CA ASP A 119 14.90 10.61 -1.87
C ASP A 119 15.01 10.34 -0.34
N SER A 120 15.27 11.37 0.49
CA SER A 120 15.19 11.26 1.95
C SER A 120 13.75 11.26 2.48
N ILE A 121 12.77 11.67 1.68
CA ILE A 121 11.36 11.69 2.08
C ILE A 121 10.82 10.25 1.97
N PRO A 122 10.21 9.69 3.04
CA PRO A 122 9.53 8.39 3.00
C PRO A 122 8.52 8.30 1.86
N ASN A 123 8.38 7.12 1.26
CA ASN A 123 7.60 6.96 0.03
C ASN A 123 6.13 7.37 0.13
N PHE A 124 5.47 6.99 1.23
CA PHE A 124 4.06 7.37 1.43
C PHE A 124 3.92 8.88 1.61
N SER A 125 4.85 9.50 2.33
CA SER A 125 4.95 10.96 2.43
C SER A 125 5.22 11.61 1.07
N ALA A 126 6.12 11.04 0.26
CA ALA A 126 6.48 11.55 -1.05
C ALA A 126 5.32 11.43 -2.05
N ALA A 127 4.60 10.29 -2.05
CA ALA A 127 3.43 10.06 -2.88
C ALA A 127 2.31 11.06 -2.56
N ASP A 128 2.03 11.29 -1.27
CA ASP A 128 1.00 12.25 -0.89
C ASP A 128 1.43 13.70 -1.11
N ALA A 129 2.71 14.01 -0.87
CA ALA A 129 3.28 15.31 -1.20
C ALA A 129 3.18 15.61 -2.70
N LEU A 130 3.51 14.64 -3.56
CA LEU A 130 3.37 14.77 -5.02
C LEU A 130 1.89 15.00 -5.39
N ARG A 131 0.97 14.21 -4.84
CA ARG A 131 -0.47 14.34 -5.11
C ARG A 131 -1.02 15.72 -4.78
N LEU A 132 -0.56 16.33 -3.68
CA LEU A 132 -1.08 17.60 -3.19
C LEU A 132 -0.34 18.82 -3.70
N THR A 133 0.98 18.72 -3.89
CA THR A 133 1.85 19.86 -4.23
C THR A 133 2.30 19.84 -5.69
N GLY A 134 2.22 18.69 -6.37
CA GLY A 134 2.78 18.50 -7.71
C GLY A 134 4.32 18.43 -7.74
N ILE A 135 4.99 18.43 -6.60
CA ILE A 135 6.46 18.37 -6.53
C ILE A 135 6.91 16.93 -6.39
N GLY A 136 7.36 16.37 -7.51
CA GLY A 136 8.12 15.13 -7.55
C GLY A 136 9.63 15.40 -7.44
N ARG A 137 10.40 14.34 -7.66
CA ARG A 137 11.86 14.38 -7.64
C ARG A 137 12.46 15.38 -8.63
N ASN A 138 11.91 15.42 -9.85
CA ASN A 138 12.43 16.29 -10.91
C ASN A 138 12.12 17.76 -10.62
N GLU A 139 10.89 18.06 -10.22
CA GLU A 139 10.46 19.40 -9.84
C GLU A 139 11.26 19.91 -8.64
N PHE A 140 11.52 19.04 -7.66
CA PHE A 140 12.37 19.37 -6.51
C PHE A 140 13.79 19.75 -6.94
N ILE A 141 14.42 18.93 -7.80
CA ILE A 141 15.77 19.19 -8.32
C ILE A 141 15.81 20.52 -9.09
N ASP A 142 14.80 20.79 -9.92
CA ASP A 142 14.70 22.04 -10.67
C ASP A 142 14.57 23.25 -9.75
N ILE A 143 13.76 23.17 -8.70
CA ILE A 143 13.63 24.23 -7.68
C ILE A 143 14.97 24.43 -6.97
N MET A 144 15.62 23.35 -6.54
CA MET A 144 16.94 23.41 -5.88
C MET A 144 18.01 24.04 -6.77
N ASN A 145 18.04 23.71 -8.05
CA ASN A 145 18.97 24.30 -9.02
C ASN A 145 18.69 25.79 -9.23
N LYS A 146 17.42 26.20 -9.28
CA LYS A 146 17.02 27.62 -9.32
C LYS A 146 17.41 28.37 -8.04
N CYS A 147 17.35 27.74 -6.87
CA CYS A 147 17.82 28.32 -5.61
C CYS A 147 19.35 28.50 -5.57
N ARG A 148 20.09 27.50 -6.07
CA ARG A 148 21.57 27.51 -6.13
C ARG A 148 22.11 28.57 -7.10
N SER A 149 21.52 28.67 -8.29
CA SER A 149 21.97 29.63 -9.32
C SER A 149 21.85 31.10 -8.90
N LYS A 150 20.93 31.42 -7.99
CA LYS A 150 20.76 32.78 -7.44
C LYS A 150 21.78 33.14 -6.34
N LYS A 151 22.72 32.27 -5.95
CA LYS A 151 23.64 32.44 -4.79
C LYS A 151 22.91 32.68 -3.45
N ILE A 152 21.71 32.12 -3.30
CA ILE A 152 20.82 32.32 -2.13
C ILE A 152 20.99 31.22 -1.06
N MET A 153 21.85 30.22 -1.28
CA MET A 153 21.96 29.03 -0.42
C MET A 153 22.20 29.33 1.07
N TRP A 154 23.01 30.34 1.42
CA TRP A 154 23.26 30.71 2.82
C TRP A 154 22.16 31.62 3.44
N LYS A 155 21.18 32.03 2.64
CA LYS A 155 20.04 32.87 3.00
C LYS A 155 18.74 32.31 2.40
N LEU A 156 18.56 30.99 2.42
CA LEU A 156 17.29 30.35 2.07
C LEU A 156 16.26 30.71 3.17
N ASN A 157 15.82 31.96 3.14
CA ASN A 157 14.76 32.46 3.97
C ASN A 157 13.48 31.76 3.56
N LYS A 158 12.62 31.49 4.55
CA LYS A 158 11.30 30.90 4.32
C LYS A 158 10.51 31.66 3.24
N SER A 159 10.77 32.95 3.02
CA SER A 159 10.16 33.76 1.96
C SER A 159 10.57 33.36 0.54
N ILE A 160 11.84 33.04 0.29
CA ILE A 160 12.34 32.81 -1.08
C ILE A 160 11.96 31.43 -1.59
N ALA A 161 12.01 30.42 -0.73
CA ALA A 161 11.49 29.11 -1.09
C ALA A 161 9.96 29.11 -1.19
N LYS A 162 9.25 29.91 -0.38
CA LYS A 162 7.80 30.12 -0.54
C LYS A 162 7.41 30.73 -1.89
N GLU A 163 8.28 31.50 -2.53
CA GLU A 163 8.04 32.02 -3.89
C GLU A 163 8.15 30.93 -4.97
N LEU A 164 8.93 29.88 -4.72
CA LEU A 164 9.16 28.79 -5.69
C LEU A 164 8.31 27.55 -5.42
N LEU A 165 7.79 27.41 -4.20
CA LEU A 165 6.82 26.38 -3.84
C LEU A 165 5.41 26.80 -4.27
N PRO A 166 4.52 25.83 -4.56
CA PRO A 166 3.14 26.10 -4.91
C PRO A 166 2.44 26.84 -3.78
N THR A 167 1.55 27.76 -4.15
CA THR A 167 0.71 28.52 -3.21
C THR A 167 -0.69 27.93 -3.06
N GLN A 168 -1.07 27.03 -3.96
CA GLN A 168 -2.35 26.31 -3.96
C GLN A 168 -2.13 24.83 -4.23
N PRO A 169 -2.99 23.95 -3.69
CA PRO A 169 -2.93 22.52 -3.98
C PRO A 169 -3.22 22.23 -5.45
N VAL A 170 -2.62 21.14 -5.95
CA VAL A 170 -2.92 20.60 -7.28
C VAL A 170 -4.30 19.95 -7.27
N ASP A 171 -4.99 20.01 -8.41
CA ASP A 171 -6.25 19.32 -8.59
C ASP A 171 -6.02 17.80 -8.63
N PHE A 172 -6.75 17.06 -7.80
CA PHE A 172 -6.75 15.60 -7.77
C PHE A 172 -8.18 15.08 -7.82
N VAL A 173 -8.32 13.77 -8.10
CA VAL A 173 -9.63 13.10 -8.16
C VAL A 173 -10.21 12.98 -6.75
N ILE A 174 -11.39 13.55 -6.54
CA ILE A 174 -12.16 13.46 -5.29
C ILE A 174 -13.29 12.46 -5.54
N GLU A 175 -13.35 11.39 -4.77
CA GLU A 175 -14.41 10.40 -4.92
C GLU A 175 -15.76 10.95 -4.41
N PRO A 176 -16.89 10.55 -5.03
CA PRO A 176 -18.22 11.06 -4.67
C PRO A 176 -18.61 10.85 -3.20
N TRP A 177 -18.07 9.80 -2.56
CA TRP A 177 -18.38 9.41 -1.18
C TRP A 177 -17.48 10.09 -0.13
N TRP A 178 -16.45 10.85 -0.54
CA TRP A 178 -15.58 11.55 0.42
C TRP A 178 -16.37 12.60 1.21
N GLY A 179 -16.11 12.67 2.51
CA GLY A 179 -16.73 13.65 3.40
C GLY A 179 -16.12 15.04 3.20
N VAL A 180 -16.96 16.06 3.11
CA VAL A 180 -16.59 17.47 3.13
C VAL A 180 -16.66 17.97 4.58
N CYS A 181 -15.53 18.41 5.13
CA CYS A 181 -15.46 18.88 6.49
C CYS A 181 -15.00 20.34 6.57
N LEU A 182 -15.68 21.13 7.38
CA LEU A 182 -15.35 22.53 7.61
C LEU A 182 -14.22 22.68 8.63
N VAL A 183 -13.41 23.71 8.45
CA VAL A 183 -12.46 24.18 9.47
C VAL A 183 -13.08 25.26 10.36
N ASN A 184 -12.39 25.72 11.41
CA ASN A 184 -12.86 26.87 12.19
C ASN A 184 -12.56 28.19 11.47
N PHE A 185 -13.57 28.94 11.07
CA PHE A 185 -13.44 30.16 10.26
C PHE A 185 -13.03 31.36 11.11
N THR A 186 -12.18 32.23 10.57
CA THR A 186 -11.99 33.58 11.10
C THR A 186 -13.12 34.51 10.61
N LEU A 187 -13.35 35.60 11.33
CA LEU A 187 -14.35 36.61 10.93
C LEU A 187 -14.06 37.21 9.54
N GLU A 188 -12.79 37.32 9.16
CA GLU A 188 -12.40 37.84 7.85
C GLU A 188 -12.67 36.84 6.72
N GLU A 189 -12.42 35.55 6.95
CA GLU A 189 -12.73 34.50 5.98
C GLU A 189 -14.23 34.41 5.75
N PHE A 190 -15.03 34.48 6.82
CA PHE A 190 -16.49 34.45 6.74
C PHE A 190 -17.05 35.61 5.92
N LYS A 191 -16.50 36.83 6.10
CA LYS A 191 -16.93 38.02 5.33
C LYS A 191 -16.58 37.96 3.84
N LYS A 192 -15.64 37.10 3.44
CA LYS A 192 -15.19 36.94 2.05
C LYS A 192 -15.96 35.84 1.32
N LEU A 193 -16.92 35.20 1.96
CA LEU A 193 -17.73 34.15 1.33
C LEU A 193 -18.75 34.77 0.38
N THR A 194 -18.99 34.11 -0.75
CA THR A 194 -20.13 34.44 -1.62
C THR A 194 -21.43 33.92 -1.01
N GLU A 195 -22.57 34.34 -1.57
CA GLU A 195 -23.88 33.81 -1.16
C GLU A 195 -23.98 32.30 -1.40
N GLU A 196 -23.44 31.80 -2.52
CA GLU A 196 -23.44 30.36 -2.82
C GLU A 196 -22.52 29.59 -1.87
N GLU A 197 -21.33 30.11 -1.57
CA GLU A 197 -20.40 29.50 -0.60
C GLU A 197 -21.02 29.45 0.80
N THR A 198 -21.72 30.50 1.21
CA THR A 198 -22.39 30.57 2.51
C THR A 198 -23.53 29.57 2.59
N ALA A 199 -24.36 29.46 1.55
CA ALA A 199 -25.43 28.47 1.49
C ALA A 199 -24.89 27.03 1.54
N MET A 200 -23.75 26.78 0.90
CA MET A 200 -23.08 25.47 0.94
C MET A 200 -22.55 25.15 2.34
N ILE A 201 -21.87 26.10 3.00
CA ILE A 201 -21.39 25.93 4.38
C ILE A 201 -22.56 25.63 5.33
N ASP A 202 -23.67 26.35 5.20
CA ASP A 202 -24.89 26.09 5.95
C ASP A 202 -25.44 24.68 5.72
N LYS A 203 -25.37 24.18 4.49
CA LYS A 203 -25.79 22.82 4.13
C LYS A 203 -24.91 21.77 4.82
N VAL A 204 -23.58 21.93 4.77
CA VAL A 204 -22.62 21.04 5.45
C VAL A 204 -22.83 21.02 6.97
N CYS A 205 -23.30 22.12 7.57
CA CYS A 205 -23.58 22.18 9.00
C CYS A 205 -24.91 21.52 9.41
N LYS A 206 -25.85 21.37 8.49
CA LYS A 206 -27.22 20.91 8.76
C LYS A 206 -27.44 19.43 8.43
N GLU A 207 -26.75 18.90 7.42
CA GLU A 207 -26.92 17.52 6.97
C GLU A 207 -26.10 16.55 7.83
N GLU A 208 -26.68 15.38 8.14
CA GLU A 208 -25.96 14.29 8.82
C GLU A 208 -24.93 13.62 7.89
N ALA A 209 -25.15 13.69 6.57
CA ALA A 209 -24.28 13.16 5.55
C ALA A 209 -23.66 14.30 4.72
N ASN A 210 -22.32 14.40 4.74
CA ASN A 210 -21.58 15.46 4.07
C ASN A 210 -20.75 14.94 2.90
N SER A 211 -21.27 13.99 2.11
CA SER A 211 -20.56 13.42 0.97
C SER A 211 -20.41 14.43 -0.18
N PHE A 212 -19.25 14.40 -0.84
CA PHE A 212 -18.88 15.31 -1.94
C PHE A 212 -19.94 15.37 -3.05
N ILE A 213 -20.60 14.25 -3.37
CA ILE A 213 -21.66 14.17 -4.39
C ILE A 213 -22.87 15.08 -4.14
N LEU A 214 -23.08 15.51 -2.89
CA LEU A 214 -24.22 16.36 -2.50
C LEU A 214 -23.98 17.84 -2.78
N PHE A 215 -22.77 18.23 -3.19
CA PHE A 215 -22.35 19.62 -3.30
C PHE A 215 -21.88 19.97 -4.71
N ASP A 216 -21.88 21.28 -5.01
CA ASP A 216 -21.29 21.80 -6.24
C ASP A 216 -19.75 21.59 -6.23
N PRO A 217 -19.19 20.82 -7.19
CA PRO A 217 -17.76 20.54 -7.23
C PRO A 217 -16.87 21.78 -7.32
N ASP A 218 -17.31 22.84 -8.01
CA ASP A 218 -16.50 24.04 -8.25
C ASP A 218 -16.43 24.89 -6.98
N ILE A 219 -17.55 25.02 -6.25
CA ILE A 219 -17.60 25.70 -4.94
C ILE A 219 -16.70 24.97 -3.94
N ILE A 220 -16.83 23.65 -3.84
CA ILE A 220 -16.04 22.82 -2.92
C ILE A 220 -14.54 22.92 -3.22
N LYS A 221 -14.14 22.78 -4.50
CA LYS A 221 -12.74 22.93 -4.91
C LYS A 221 -12.22 24.34 -4.61
N GLY A 222 -13.02 25.38 -4.82
CA GLY A 222 -12.69 26.77 -4.47
C GLY A 222 -12.39 26.93 -2.97
N LEU A 223 -13.26 26.41 -2.12
CA LEU A 223 -13.08 26.45 -0.66
C LEU A 223 -11.89 25.60 -0.19
N TYR A 224 -11.65 24.46 -0.83
CA TYR A 224 -10.50 23.60 -0.56
C TYR A 224 -9.18 24.32 -0.88
N ARG A 225 -9.08 24.96 -2.05
CA ARG A 225 -7.90 25.76 -2.44
C ARG A 225 -7.64 26.92 -1.48
N ARG A 226 -8.69 27.49 -0.87
CA ARG A 226 -8.60 28.52 0.19
C ARG A 226 -8.28 27.96 1.59
N GLY A 227 -8.26 26.64 1.76
CA GLY A 227 -8.02 25.99 3.06
C GLY A 227 -9.16 26.18 4.07
N LEU A 228 -10.40 26.32 3.57
CA LEU A 228 -11.62 26.47 4.38
C LEU A 228 -12.34 25.14 4.62
N ILE A 229 -11.96 24.12 3.87
CA ILE A 229 -12.44 22.75 4.07
C ILE A 229 -11.29 21.75 3.98
N TYR A 230 -11.54 20.54 4.45
CA TYR A 230 -10.70 19.37 4.22
C TYR A 230 -11.59 18.17 3.89
N PHE A 231 -11.00 17.17 3.24
CA PHE A 231 -11.71 15.95 2.89
C PHE A 231 -11.48 14.86 3.92
N ASP A 232 -12.55 14.32 4.47
CA ASP A 232 -12.54 13.07 5.20
C ASP A 232 -12.81 11.89 4.24
N VAL A 233 -12.17 10.76 4.49
CA VAL A 233 -12.28 9.55 3.65
C VAL A 233 -12.74 8.44 4.58
N PRO A 234 -14.06 8.34 4.84
CA PRO A 234 -14.59 7.46 5.85
C PRO A 234 -14.45 6.00 5.43
N VAL A 235 -13.87 5.18 6.31
CA VAL A 235 -13.75 3.74 6.15
C VAL A 235 -14.42 3.05 7.32
N TYR A 236 -15.43 2.24 7.04
CA TYR A 236 -16.22 1.49 8.02
C TYR A 236 -15.73 0.04 8.14
N PRO A 237 -16.02 -0.64 9.26
CA PRO A 237 -15.56 -2.02 9.47
C PRO A 237 -16.03 -3.02 8.40
N GLU A 238 -17.23 -2.82 7.87
CA GLU A 238 -17.86 -3.67 6.85
C GLU A 238 -17.44 -3.33 5.41
N ASP A 239 -16.69 -2.24 5.23
CA ASP A 239 -16.25 -1.84 3.90
C ASP A 239 -15.29 -2.87 3.31
N ARG A 240 -15.33 -2.98 1.98
CA ARG A 240 -14.46 -3.85 1.18
C ARG A 240 -13.67 -2.99 0.21
N PHE A 241 -12.42 -3.35 -0.01
CA PHE A 241 -11.52 -2.60 -0.88
C PHE A 241 -10.87 -3.49 -1.90
N LYS A 242 -10.76 -2.97 -3.12
CA LYS A 242 -9.92 -3.52 -4.17
C LYS A 242 -8.61 -2.74 -4.19
N VAL A 243 -7.50 -3.43 -3.92
CA VAL A 243 -6.16 -2.85 -4.04
C VAL A 243 -5.76 -2.80 -5.50
N SER A 244 -5.39 -1.62 -5.99
CA SER A 244 -4.82 -1.40 -7.31
C SER A 244 -3.36 -1.86 -7.33
N ARG A 245 -2.87 -2.30 -8.51
CA ARG A 245 -1.43 -2.60 -8.69
C ARG A 245 -0.60 -1.34 -8.37
N LEU A 246 0.45 -1.49 -7.57
CA LEU A 246 1.31 -0.37 -7.15
C LEU A 246 2.28 0.03 -8.28
N GLU A 247 1.74 0.46 -9.42
CA GLU A 247 2.56 0.88 -10.55
C GLU A 247 3.47 2.06 -10.18
N GLY A 248 4.78 1.82 -10.18
CA GLY A 248 5.80 2.85 -9.92
C GLY A 248 6.15 3.08 -8.44
N PHE A 249 5.59 2.32 -7.50
CA PHE A 249 5.99 2.40 -6.09
C PHE A 249 7.30 1.61 -5.86
N VAL A 250 8.35 2.28 -5.37
CA VAL A 250 9.63 1.64 -5.03
C VAL A 250 9.86 1.80 -3.54
N SER A 251 9.60 0.75 -2.75
CA SER A 251 9.79 0.74 -1.29
C SER A 251 11.23 1.10 -0.88
N ASN A 252 11.43 2.28 -0.27
CA ASN A 252 12.68 2.64 0.39
C ASN A 252 12.63 2.05 1.81
N ARG A 253 13.04 0.79 1.92
CA ARG A 253 12.89 -0.05 3.12
C ARG A 253 13.91 0.22 4.23
N GLU A 254 14.82 1.19 4.04
CA GLU A 254 15.82 1.61 5.02
C GLU A 254 15.43 2.95 5.65
N GLN A 255 14.43 2.93 6.52
CA GLN A 255 14.11 4.07 7.38
C GLN A 255 14.55 3.79 8.82
N SER A 256 15.19 4.79 9.45
CA SER A 256 15.51 4.78 10.88
C SER A 256 14.30 5.13 11.76
N TYR A 257 13.18 5.49 11.13
CA TYR A 257 11.93 5.93 11.74
C TYR A 257 10.86 4.83 11.58
N GLU A 258 10.21 4.45 12.68
CA GLU A 258 9.06 3.53 12.67
C GLU A 258 7.77 4.35 12.55
N ASP A 259 7.10 4.26 11.40
CA ASP A 259 5.77 4.83 11.17
C ASP A 259 4.70 3.73 11.38
N PRO A 260 3.85 3.84 12.41
CA PRO A 260 2.84 2.81 12.70
C PRO A 260 1.78 2.67 11.61
N ILE A 261 1.55 3.71 10.79
CA ILE A 261 0.59 3.67 9.69
C ILE A 261 1.25 3.04 8.45
N GLU A 262 2.52 3.34 8.21
CA GLU A 262 3.28 2.77 7.09
C GLU A 262 3.35 1.24 7.14
N GLU A 263 3.64 0.67 8.31
CA GLU A 263 3.66 -0.79 8.49
C GLU A 263 2.30 -1.42 8.14
N LEU A 264 1.21 -0.79 8.58
CA LEU A 264 -0.15 -1.24 8.28
C LEU A 264 -0.51 -1.04 6.82
N LEU A 265 -0.03 0.02 6.16
CA LEU A 265 -0.23 0.22 4.72
C LEU A 265 0.39 -0.90 3.91
N TYR A 266 1.64 -1.29 4.21
CA TYR A 266 2.26 -2.46 3.57
C TYR A 266 1.46 -3.73 3.84
N ALA A 267 0.98 -3.93 5.07
CA ALA A 267 0.17 -5.09 5.41
C ALA A 267 -1.18 -5.12 4.67
N VAL A 268 -1.83 -3.97 4.49
CA VAL A 268 -3.04 -3.83 3.68
C VAL A 268 -2.77 -4.25 2.23
N PHE A 269 -1.67 -3.80 1.62
CA PHE A 269 -1.36 -4.16 0.23
C PHE A 269 -1.10 -5.66 0.05
N VAL A 270 -0.48 -6.31 1.03
CA VAL A 270 -0.12 -7.73 0.94
C VAL A 270 -1.30 -8.66 1.26
N VAL A 271 -2.14 -8.29 2.23
CA VAL A 271 -3.15 -9.20 2.80
C VAL A 271 -4.58 -8.87 2.34
N SER A 272 -4.81 -7.69 1.77
CA SER A 272 -6.15 -7.31 1.31
C SER A 272 -6.64 -8.23 0.20
N SER A 273 -7.90 -8.62 0.32
CA SER A 273 -8.65 -9.28 -0.74
C SER A 273 -9.96 -8.53 -0.95
N GLU A 274 -10.44 -8.49 -2.19
CA GLU A 274 -11.73 -7.87 -2.55
C GLU A 274 -12.92 -8.48 -1.77
N ASN A 275 -12.74 -9.69 -1.25
CA ASN A 275 -13.75 -10.46 -0.52
C ASN A 275 -13.63 -10.38 1.01
N ALA A 276 -12.69 -9.62 1.56
CA ALA A 276 -12.54 -9.45 3.00
C ALA A 276 -12.99 -8.05 3.43
N THR A 277 -13.71 -7.96 4.54
CA THR A 277 -14.01 -6.66 5.16
C THR A 277 -12.79 -6.10 5.89
N VAL A 278 -12.80 -4.79 6.20
CA VAL A 278 -11.74 -4.17 7.02
C VAL A 278 -11.66 -4.82 8.39
N ALA A 279 -12.80 -5.20 8.99
CA ALA A 279 -12.83 -5.90 10.28
C ALA A 279 -12.13 -7.28 10.22
N GLU A 280 -12.39 -8.06 9.18
CA GLU A 280 -11.75 -9.37 8.95
C GLU A 280 -10.25 -9.22 8.73
N LEU A 281 -9.85 -8.18 7.98
CA LEU A 281 -8.44 -7.87 7.74
C LEU A 281 -7.74 -7.47 9.05
N ALA A 282 -8.37 -6.65 9.90
CA ALA A 282 -7.83 -6.28 11.22
C ALA A 282 -7.63 -7.49 12.12
N ALA A 283 -8.61 -8.40 12.16
CA ALA A 283 -8.51 -9.64 12.92
C ALA A 283 -7.38 -10.55 12.41
N THR A 284 -7.20 -10.64 11.09
CA THR A 284 -6.15 -11.44 10.46
C THR A 284 -4.76 -10.88 10.74
N LEU A 285 -4.60 -9.55 10.67
CA LEU A 285 -3.34 -8.86 10.94
C LEU A 285 -3.04 -8.68 12.44
N GLN A 286 -4.00 -9.01 13.32
CA GLN A 286 -3.96 -8.69 14.76
C GLN A 286 -3.67 -7.20 15.01
N ALA A 287 -4.20 -6.35 14.14
CA ALA A 287 -4.03 -4.91 14.19
C ALA A 287 -5.24 -4.24 14.84
N ASP A 288 -5.04 -3.05 15.41
CA ASP A 288 -6.15 -2.23 15.87
C ASP A 288 -7.02 -1.79 14.68
N LEU A 289 -8.33 -2.00 14.81
CA LEU A 289 -9.29 -1.70 13.75
C LEU A 289 -9.23 -0.22 13.32
N SER A 290 -9.09 0.70 14.27
CA SER A 290 -9.07 2.14 13.96
C SER A 290 -7.80 2.54 13.21
N GLN A 291 -6.66 1.91 13.52
CA GLN A 291 -5.42 2.13 12.79
C GLN A 291 -5.48 1.52 11.38
N LEU A 292 -6.09 0.36 11.22
CA LEU A 292 -6.27 -0.25 9.90
C LEU A 292 -7.23 0.57 9.02
N GLN A 293 -8.33 1.08 9.61
CA GLN A 293 -9.24 2.01 8.91
C GLN A 293 -8.49 3.28 8.46
N ALA A 294 -7.60 3.82 9.29
CA ALA A 294 -6.76 4.96 8.91
C ALA A 294 -5.81 4.63 7.75
N ALA A 295 -5.17 3.45 7.76
CA ALA A 295 -4.33 2.99 6.66
C ALA A 295 -5.15 2.79 5.37
N ALA A 296 -6.30 2.12 5.43
CA ALA A 296 -7.18 1.92 4.28
C ALA A 296 -7.71 3.26 3.72
N SER A 297 -8.09 4.20 4.60
CA SER A 297 -8.48 5.56 4.23
C SER A 297 -7.38 6.27 3.46
N PHE A 298 -6.13 6.14 3.93
CA PHE A 298 -4.98 6.73 3.24
C PHE A 298 -4.69 6.06 1.89
N ALA A 299 -4.76 4.73 1.79
CA ALA A 299 -4.62 4.02 0.53
C ALA A 299 -5.67 4.48 -0.52
N CYS A 300 -6.91 4.76 -0.07
CA CYS A 300 -7.95 5.33 -0.92
C CYS A 300 -7.61 6.73 -1.40
N ARG A 301 -7.04 7.58 -0.53
CA ARG A 301 -6.62 8.95 -0.89
C ARG A 301 -5.58 8.97 -2.00
N LEU A 302 -4.72 7.96 -2.05
CA LEU A 302 -3.69 7.81 -3.08
C LEU A 302 -4.19 7.12 -4.36
N GLY A 303 -5.43 6.63 -4.38
CA GLY A 303 -5.97 5.85 -5.50
C GLY A 303 -5.42 4.42 -5.58
N TRP A 304 -4.73 3.96 -4.53
CA TRP A 304 -4.20 2.59 -4.46
C TRP A 304 -5.20 1.59 -3.89
N ALA A 305 -6.27 2.06 -3.27
CA ALA A 305 -7.41 1.25 -2.88
C ALA A 305 -8.71 1.89 -3.38
N ILE A 306 -9.59 1.06 -3.93
CA ILE A 306 -10.91 1.48 -4.40
C ILE A 306 -11.95 0.82 -3.51
N LYS A 307 -12.82 1.63 -2.88
CA LYS A 307 -13.94 1.14 -2.08
C LYS A 307 -14.93 0.44 -3.00
N ILE A 308 -15.25 -0.81 -2.69
CA ILE A 308 -16.28 -1.58 -3.39
C ILE A 308 -17.62 -1.17 -2.80
N ILE A 309 -18.45 -0.55 -3.62
CA ILE A 309 -19.79 -0.13 -3.24
C ILE A 309 -20.76 -1.15 -3.86
N ASP A 310 -21.41 -1.96 -3.02
CA ASP A 310 -22.45 -2.87 -3.47
C ASP A 310 -23.71 -2.07 -3.83
N PRO A 311 -24.19 -2.10 -5.08
CA PRO A 311 -25.43 -1.42 -5.45
C PRO A 311 -26.63 -1.89 -4.63
N ALA A 312 -26.63 -3.14 -4.14
CA ALA A 312 -27.71 -3.70 -3.36
C ALA A 312 -27.80 -3.12 -1.93
N SER A 313 -26.70 -2.66 -1.34
CA SER A 313 -26.70 -2.06 0.00
C SER A 313 -27.27 -0.64 -0.01
N ILE A 314 -27.03 0.13 -1.07
CA ILE A 314 -27.59 1.49 -1.24
C ILE A 314 -29.13 1.48 -1.33
N LEU A 315 -29.71 0.43 -1.92
CA LEU A 315 -31.17 0.29 -2.06
C LEU A 315 -31.86 -0.11 -0.74
N GLN A 316 -31.12 -0.67 0.23
CA GLN A 316 -31.67 -1.06 1.52
C GLN A 316 -31.72 0.12 2.51
N ASP A 317 -30.82 1.10 2.36
CA ASP A 317 -30.77 2.31 3.21
C ASP A 317 -31.85 3.36 2.84
N THR A 318 -32.59 3.16 1.75
CA THR A 318 -33.73 4.03 1.40
C THR A 318 -35.02 3.62 2.14
N SER A 319 -34.94 3.43 3.46
CA SER A 319 -36.15 3.38 4.30
C SER A 319 -36.67 4.80 4.53
N VAL A 320 -37.33 5.35 3.52
CA VAL A 320 -38.02 6.64 3.58
C VAL A 320 -39.05 6.60 4.73
N PRO A 321 -38.96 7.48 5.75
CA PRO A 321 -39.97 7.60 6.77
C PRO A 321 -41.11 8.46 6.23
N ASN A 322 -41.96 7.87 5.37
CA ASN A 322 -43.30 8.35 5.01
C ASN A 322 -43.89 7.44 3.92
N SER A 323 -44.44 6.30 4.31
CA SER A 323 -45.42 5.57 3.50
C SER A 323 -46.67 5.35 4.35
N PRO A 324 -47.87 5.67 3.83
CA PRO A 324 -49.07 5.76 4.64
C PRO A 324 -49.50 4.37 5.11
N ARG A 325 -49.70 4.25 6.44
CA ARG A 325 -50.36 3.10 7.08
C ARG A 325 -51.68 2.82 6.38
N VAL A 326 -51.76 1.74 5.61
CA VAL A 326 -53.01 1.03 5.40
C VAL A 326 -53.07 -0.05 6.47
N THR A 327 -53.81 0.27 7.52
CA THR A 327 -54.34 -0.66 8.51
C THR A 327 -55.25 -1.66 7.81
N LEU A 328 -54.89 -2.95 7.84
CA LEU A 328 -55.85 -4.04 7.84
C LEU A 328 -55.41 -5.06 8.90
N SER A 329 -56.28 -5.20 9.90
CA SER A 329 -56.39 -6.37 10.79
C SER A 329 -56.82 -7.58 9.93
N ASP A 330 -56.65 -8.86 10.29
CA ASP A 330 -56.64 -9.55 11.58
C ASP A 330 -55.80 -10.86 11.46
N GLU A 331 -55.23 -11.25 12.61
CA GLU A 331 -55.07 -12.61 13.18
C GLU A 331 -54.74 -13.81 12.26
N ASP A 332 -53.54 -14.41 12.39
CA ASP A 332 -53.35 -15.62 13.23
C ASP A 332 -51.95 -16.27 13.15
N GLU A 333 -51.56 -16.76 14.32
CA GLU A 333 -50.58 -17.77 14.78
C GLU A 333 -49.32 -18.23 14.00
N ALA A 334 -48.29 -18.41 14.85
CA ALA A 334 -47.00 -19.07 14.70
C ALA A 334 -47.01 -20.43 13.96
N TYR A 335 -45.88 -20.80 13.32
CA TYR A 335 -45.03 -21.95 13.67
C TYR A 335 -43.78 -22.06 12.77
N ARG A 336 -42.61 -22.10 13.44
CA ARG A 336 -41.41 -22.95 13.26
C ARG A 336 -40.87 -23.38 11.87
N ALA A 337 -39.54 -23.27 11.80
CA ALA A 337 -38.59 -23.87 10.86
C ALA A 337 -38.78 -25.37 10.55
N SER A 338 -38.45 -25.80 9.32
CA SER A 338 -37.38 -26.78 9.00
C SER A 338 -37.37 -27.19 7.50
N ILE A 339 -36.17 -27.15 6.90
CA ILE A 339 -35.54 -28.12 5.96
C ILE A 339 -36.39 -28.88 4.91
N GLY A 340 -35.99 -28.75 3.62
CA GLY A 340 -35.58 -29.92 2.81
C GLY A 340 -36.45 -30.43 1.64
N SER A 341 -36.03 -30.04 0.41
CA SER A 341 -35.94 -30.76 -0.88
C SER A 341 -37.09 -31.55 -1.55
N GLY A 342 -37.23 -31.28 -2.86
CA GLY A 342 -37.50 -32.22 -3.96
C GLY A 342 -38.90 -32.11 -4.58
N VAL A 343 -39.19 -32.18 -5.88
CA VAL A 343 -38.47 -32.30 -7.19
C VAL A 343 -39.59 -32.25 -8.27
N MET A 344 -39.31 -31.64 -9.44
CA MET A 344 -39.97 -31.73 -10.77
C MET A 344 -41.47 -31.45 -10.99
N SER A 345 -41.74 -30.54 -11.93
CA SER A 345 -42.59 -30.76 -13.13
C SER A 345 -42.31 -29.68 -14.17
N GLY A 346 -42.21 -30.08 -15.45
CA GLY A 346 -41.69 -29.24 -16.54
C GLY A 346 -42.73 -28.60 -17.47
N ASP A 347 -42.15 -27.99 -18.50
CA ASP A 347 -42.65 -27.51 -19.80
C ASP A 347 -43.56 -26.27 -19.87
N GLY A 348 -43.12 -25.33 -20.72
CA GLY A 348 -43.89 -24.17 -21.18
C GLY A 348 -43.00 -23.07 -21.79
N ASP A 349 -42.68 -23.23 -23.07
CA ASP A 349 -41.90 -22.33 -23.94
C ASP A 349 -42.62 -20.97 -24.24
N TYR A 350 -41.83 -19.99 -24.74
CA TYR A 350 -42.14 -18.79 -25.54
C TYR A 350 -41.46 -17.46 -25.11
N SER A 351 -40.30 -17.24 -25.74
CA SER A 351 -39.90 -16.07 -26.57
C SER A 351 -39.75 -14.63 -26.02
N GLN A 352 -38.53 -14.10 -26.27
CA GLN A 352 -38.15 -12.73 -26.71
C GLN A 352 -38.22 -11.60 -25.66
N GLN A 353 -37.27 -10.67 -25.50
CA GLN A 353 -35.99 -10.31 -26.14
C GLN A 353 -35.44 -9.12 -25.31
N GLY A 354 -34.13 -9.00 -25.06
CA GLY A 354 -33.59 -7.78 -24.44
C GLY A 354 -32.18 -7.93 -23.86
N ASP A 355 -31.23 -7.31 -24.55
CA ASP A 355 -29.79 -7.22 -24.31
C ASP A 355 -29.40 -6.91 -22.85
N GLY A 356 -28.50 -7.71 -22.27
CA GLY A 356 -28.12 -7.65 -20.86
C GLY A 356 -26.71 -8.21 -20.64
N THR A 357 -25.80 -7.30 -20.32
CA THR A 357 -24.38 -7.50 -20.00
C THR A 357 -24.11 -8.70 -19.10
N GLY A 358 -23.21 -9.58 -19.56
CA GLY A 358 -22.86 -10.86 -18.96
C GLY A 358 -22.42 -10.75 -17.50
N THR A 359 -23.31 -11.17 -16.62
CA THR A 359 -23.00 -11.52 -15.23
C THR A 359 -22.88 -13.04 -15.21
N GLU A 360 -21.68 -13.57 -14.99
CA GLU A 360 -21.43 -15.02 -14.89
C GLU A 360 -22.09 -15.57 -13.61
N ASN A 361 -23.37 -15.91 -13.70
CA ASN A 361 -24.05 -16.73 -12.72
C ASN A 361 -23.55 -18.18 -12.86
N TYR A 362 -22.60 -18.59 -12.03
CA TYR A 362 -22.27 -19.99 -11.86
C TYR A 362 -23.41 -20.70 -11.12
N GLY A 363 -24.36 -21.25 -11.88
CA GLY A 363 -25.16 -22.38 -11.41
C GLY A 363 -24.24 -23.56 -11.06
N PRO A 364 -24.68 -24.51 -10.20
CA PRO A 364 -23.85 -25.62 -9.75
C PRO A 364 -23.63 -26.62 -10.91
N CYS A 365 -22.62 -26.33 -11.74
CA CYS A 365 -22.11 -27.21 -12.78
C CYS A 365 -21.08 -28.18 -12.19
N ALA A 366 -21.09 -29.40 -12.73
CA ALA A 366 -20.28 -30.54 -12.34
C ALA A 366 -18.83 -30.20 -11.96
N GLY A 367 -18.33 -30.86 -10.91
CA GLY A 367 -17.07 -30.55 -10.20
C GLY A 367 -15.91 -30.14 -11.10
N LEU A 368 -15.70 -28.83 -11.21
CA LEU A 368 -14.49 -28.24 -11.78
C LEU A 368 -13.35 -28.45 -10.77
N ALA A 369 -12.45 -29.39 -11.08
CA ALA A 369 -11.18 -29.49 -10.37
C ALA A 369 -10.39 -28.20 -10.61
N ARG A 370 -10.19 -27.40 -9.56
CA ARG A 370 -9.37 -26.19 -9.61
C ARG A 370 -7.95 -26.56 -9.23
N VAL A 371 -6.98 -26.11 -10.02
CA VAL A 371 -5.56 -26.31 -9.75
C VAL A 371 -4.96 -25.04 -9.18
N ALA A 372 -4.24 -25.17 -8.07
CA ALA A 372 -3.39 -24.11 -7.52
C ALA A 372 -1.93 -24.50 -7.74
N PHE A 373 -1.17 -23.62 -8.40
CA PHE A 373 0.25 -23.81 -8.62
C PHE A 373 1.03 -22.85 -7.71
N ILE A 374 1.90 -23.41 -6.87
CA ILE A 374 2.71 -22.66 -5.90
C ILE A 374 4.13 -22.60 -6.44
N VAL A 375 4.69 -21.39 -6.44
CA VAL A 375 6.05 -21.12 -6.90
C VAL A 375 6.88 -20.52 -5.78
N ASP A 376 8.18 -20.79 -5.80
CA ASP A 376 9.15 -20.19 -4.88
C ASP A 376 9.23 -18.67 -5.14
N ALA A 377 9.30 -17.87 -4.07
CA ALA A 377 9.46 -16.42 -4.15
C ALA A 377 10.67 -15.99 -5.01
N ASN A 378 11.72 -16.81 -5.07
CA ASN A 378 12.90 -16.56 -5.90
C ASN A 378 12.55 -16.43 -7.40
N ILE A 379 11.51 -17.13 -7.88
CA ILE A 379 11.05 -17.01 -9.28
C ILE A 379 10.64 -15.56 -9.59
N THR A 380 10.02 -14.88 -8.62
CA THR A 380 9.57 -13.49 -8.79
C THR A 380 10.75 -12.55 -8.93
N SER A 381 11.80 -12.77 -8.13
CA SER A 381 13.06 -12.02 -8.22
C SER A 381 13.71 -12.16 -9.60
N TYR A 382 13.72 -13.36 -10.18
CA TYR A 382 14.28 -13.61 -11.51
C TYR A 382 13.47 -12.89 -12.60
N LEU A 383 12.14 -12.93 -12.52
CA LEU A 383 11.25 -12.26 -13.48
C LEU A 383 11.27 -10.72 -13.34
N MET A 384 11.69 -10.19 -12.19
CA MET A 384 11.85 -8.76 -11.94
C MET A 384 13.15 -8.18 -12.51
N MET A 385 14.11 -9.03 -12.90
CA MET A 385 15.36 -8.58 -13.52
C MET A 385 15.09 -8.09 -14.94
N GLY A 386 15.08 -6.77 -15.12
CA GLY A 386 14.82 -6.13 -16.42
C GLY A 386 15.79 -6.50 -17.54
N SER A 387 16.91 -7.15 -17.22
CA SER A 387 17.87 -7.71 -18.19
C SER A 387 17.39 -8.99 -18.88
N VAL A 388 16.40 -9.69 -18.33
CA VAL A 388 15.87 -10.96 -18.89
C VAL A 388 14.72 -10.69 -19.86
N SER A 389 13.71 -9.89 -19.48
CA SER A 389 12.73 -9.33 -20.42
C SER A 389 11.93 -8.18 -19.80
N PRO A 390 11.67 -7.08 -20.53
CA PRO A 390 10.91 -5.94 -20.03
C PRO A 390 9.42 -6.22 -19.78
N GLY A 391 8.82 -7.23 -20.42
CA GLY A 391 7.38 -7.57 -20.25
C GLY A 391 7.06 -8.32 -18.95
N LEU A 392 8.03 -9.12 -18.47
CA LEU A 392 7.85 -10.02 -17.33
C LEU A 392 7.74 -9.32 -15.99
N LYS A 393 8.21 -8.07 -15.89
CA LYS A 393 8.17 -7.28 -14.66
C LYS A 393 6.73 -7.13 -14.15
N SER A 394 5.77 -6.86 -15.03
CA SER A 394 4.37 -6.65 -14.64
C SER A 394 3.74 -7.91 -14.02
N HIS A 395 4.03 -9.07 -14.61
CA HIS A 395 3.58 -10.36 -14.12
C HIS A 395 4.30 -10.78 -12.83
N ALA A 396 5.59 -10.49 -12.71
CA ALA A 396 6.38 -10.75 -11.51
C ALA A 396 5.88 -9.93 -10.32
N VAL A 397 5.63 -8.64 -10.54
CA VAL A 397 4.97 -7.74 -9.57
C VAL A 397 3.61 -8.31 -9.19
N THR A 398 2.79 -8.72 -10.14
CA THR A 398 1.46 -9.30 -9.84
C THR A 398 1.56 -10.57 -9.00
N LEU A 399 2.50 -11.47 -9.33
CA LEU A 399 2.74 -12.71 -8.60
C LEU A 399 3.28 -12.46 -7.18
N TYR A 400 4.11 -11.43 -7.00
CA TYR A 400 4.72 -11.08 -5.71
C TYR A 400 3.80 -10.24 -4.82
N GLU A 401 3.19 -9.19 -5.36
CA GLU A 401 2.37 -8.21 -4.62
C GLU A 401 0.95 -8.71 -4.36
N ALA A 402 0.29 -9.29 -5.37
CA ALA A 402 -1.08 -9.80 -5.22
C ALA A 402 -1.11 -11.27 -4.78
N GLY A 403 0.06 -11.91 -4.68
CA GLY A 403 0.23 -13.32 -4.31
C GLY A 403 -0.45 -14.32 -5.25
N LYS A 404 -1.03 -13.85 -6.37
CA LYS A 404 -1.91 -14.64 -7.25
C LYS A 404 -1.86 -14.13 -8.68
N LEU A 405 -1.72 -15.06 -9.63
CA LEU A 405 -2.00 -14.84 -11.05
C LEU A 405 -3.31 -15.56 -11.40
N GLY A 406 -4.32 -14.81 -11.87
CA GLY A 406 -5.59 -15.38 -12.31
C GLY A 406 -5.46 -16.12 -13.64
N HIS A 407 -6.37 -17.06 -13.92
CA HIS A 407 -6.35 -17.89 -15.15
C HIS A 407 -6.27 -17.05 -16.43
N ALA A 408 -7.00 -15.94 -16.49
CA ALA A 408 -7.00 -15.02 -17.64
C ALA A 408 -5.61 -14.43 -17.95
N SER A 409 -4.75 -14.27 -16.93
CA SER A 409 -3.41 -13.68 -17.08
C SER A 409 -2.32 -14.72 -17.38
N ILE A 410 -2.63 -16.03 -17.32
CA ILE A 410 -1.63 -17.09 -17.56
C ILE A 410 -1.24 -17.13 -19.04
N ALA A 411 -2.20 -16.95 -19.96
CA ALA A 411 -1.92 -16.93 -21.41
C ALA A 411 -0.98 -15.78 -21.80
N ASP A 412 -1.22 -14.58 -21.25
CA ASP A 412 -0.34 -13.43 -21.47
C ASP A 412 1.06 -13.64 -20.88
N LEU A 413 1.14 -14.22 -19.67
CA LEU A 413 2.43 -14.58 -19.07
C LEU A 413 3.19 -15.61 -19.92
N CYS A 414 2.53 -16.65 -20.43
CA CYS A 414 3.16 -17.63 -21.32
C CYS A 414 3.67 -16.98 -22.61
N LYS A 415 2.91 -16.05 -23.18
CA LYS A 415 3.31 -15.28 -24.37
C LYS A 415 4.55 -14.43 -24.09
N ASP A 416 4.59 -13.72 -22.97
CA ASP A 416 5.73 -12.90 -22.59
C ASP A 416 6.96 -13.75 -22.23
N LEU A 417 6.77 -14.91 -21.58
CA LEU A 417 7.84 -15.88 -21.34
C LEU A 417 8.36 -16.50 -22.65
N SER A 418 7.53 -16.57 -23.69
CA SER A 418 7.95 -17.04 -25.02
C SER A 418 8.95 -16.11 -25.69
N THR A 419 8.99 -14.83 -25.30
CA THR A 419 9.99 -13.89 -25.83
C THR A 419 11.43 -14.22 -25.42
N LEU A 420 11.60 -15.07 -24.41
CA LEU A 420 12.91 -15.56 -23.97
C LEU A 420 13.43 -16.68 -24.89
N GLU A 421 12.57 -17.31 -25.69
CA GLU A 421 12.90 -18.50 -26.47
C GLU A 421 14.02 -18.24 -27.49
N GLY A 422 15.10 -19.03 -27.38
CA GLY A 422 16.29 -18.90 -28.24
C GLY A 422 17.29 -17.83 -27.81
N ALA A 423 17.00 -17.04 -26.77
CA ALA A 423 17.97 -16.11 -26.19
C ALA A 423 19.05 -16.89 -25.41
N LYS A 424 20.32 -16.62 -25.73
CA LYS A 424 21.48 -17.12 -24.97
C LYS A 424 21.99 -16.03 -24.07
N PHE A 425 22.04 -16.30 -22.78
CA PHE A 425 22.60 -15.42 -21.77
C PHE A 425 23.93 -16.01 -21.27
N GLU A 426 24.83 -15.15 -20.79
CA GLU A 426 26.09 -15.59 -20.21
C GLU A 426 26.00 -15.61 -18.67
N GLY A 427 26.65 -16.61 -18.05
CA GLY A 427 26.73 -16.73 -16.59
C GLY A 427 25.38 -17.02 -15.91
N GLU A 428 25.18 -16.45 -14.72
CA GLU A 428 24.00 -16.66 -13.85
C GLU A 428 22.67 -16.26 -14.53
N LEU A 429 22.71 -15.35 -15.51
CA LEU A 429 21.52 -14.95 -16.27
C LEU A 429 20.92 -16.10 -17.08
N GLN A 430 21.73 -17.07 -17.51
CA GLN A 430 21.24 -18.27 -18.20
C GLN A 430 20.44 -19.17 -17.26
N GLU A 431 20.83 -19.24 -15.99
CA GLU A 431 20.12 -20.01 -14.98
C GLU A 431 18.74 -19.39 -14.69
N PHE A 432 18.66 -18.06 -14.57
CA PHE A 432 17.38 -17.35 -14.44
C PHE A 432 16.47 -17.55 -15.65
N ALA A 433 17.03 -17.53 -16.86
CA ALA A 433 16.27 -17.84 -18.07
C ALA A 433 15.74 -19.29 -18.06
N ASN A 434 16.54 -20.26 -17.62
CA ASN A 434 16.12 -21.67 -17.50
C ASN A 434 14.95 -21.85 -16.51
N HIS A 435 14.94 -21.11 -15.41
CA HIS A 435 13.81 -21.09 -14.48
C HIS A 435 12.55 -20.48 -15.11
N ALA A 436 12.69 -19.39 -15.86
CA ALA A 436 11.58 -18.78 -16.59
C ALA A 436 10.99 -19.71 -17.68
N PHE A 437 11.84 -20.47 -18.38
CA PHE A 437 11.39 -21.50 -19.33
C PHE A 437 10.64 -22.63 -18.63
N SER A 438 11.17 -23.12 -17.51
CA SER A 438 10.52 -24.17 -16.73
C SER A 438 9.14 -23.74 -16.24
N LEU A 439 9.02 -22.49 -15.80
CA LEU A 439 7.74 -21.88 -15.42
C LEU A 439 6.75 -21.88 -16.59
N ARG A 440 7.18 -21.45 -17.78
CA ARG A 440 6.33 -21.47 -18.99
C ARG A 440 5.83 -22.87 -19.30
N CYS A 441 6.71 -23.87 -19.34
CA CYS A 441 6.34 -25.26 -19.67
C CYS A 441 5.27 -25.81 -18.71
N VAL A 442 5.41 -25.53 -17.42
CA VAL A 442 4.42 -25.96 -16.42
C VAL A 442 3.09 -25.25 -16.62
N LEU A 443 3.10 -23.94 -16.86
CA LEU A 443 1.88 -23.17 -17.10
C LEU A 443 1.15 -23.59 -18.38
N GLU A 444 1.87 -23.85 -19.47
CA GLU A 444 1.30 -24.37 -20.73
C GLU A 444 0.73 -25.78 -20.55
N CYS A 445 1.39 -26.63 -19.76
CA CYS A 445 0.87 -27.95 -19.39
C CYS A 445 -0.44 -27.84 -18.60
N LEU A 446 -0.49 -26.93 -17.62
CA LEU A 446 -1.70 -26.66 -16.84
C LEU A 446 -2.85 -26.09 -17.70
N LEU A 447 -2.54 -25.20 -18.64
CA LEU A 447 -3.53 -24.68 -19.60
C LEU A 447 -4.07 -25.75 -20.55
N SER A 448 -3.23 -26.74 -20.90
CA SER A 448 -3.61 -27.82 -21.81
C SER A 448 -4.43 -28.94 -21.14
N GLY A 449 -4.73 -28.81 -19.83
CA GLY A 449 -5.44 -29.83 -19.06
C GLY A 449 -4.55 -30.98 -18.56
N GLY A 450 -3.23 -30.78 -18.54
CA GLY A 450 -2.24 -31.78 -18.19
C GLY A 450 -1.86 -32.70 -19.35
N ILE A 451 -0.90 -33.59 -19.12
CA ILE A 451 -0.51 -34.62 -20.09
C ILE A 451 -1.55 -35.73 -19.98
N SER A 452 -2.30 -36.01 -21.06
CA SER A 452 -3.10 -37.23 -21.13
C SER A 452 -2.18 -38.41 -20.85
N THR A 453 -2.44 -39.17 -19.79
CA THR A 453 -1.78 -40.44 -19.52
C THR A 453 -2.18 -41.40 -20.63
N ASP A 454 -1.44 -41.37 -21.74
CA ASP A 454 -1.50 -42.44 -22.72
C ASP A 454 -1.09 -43.71 -21.98
N VAL A 455 -2.02 -44.65 -21.87
CA VAL A 455 -1.97 -45.84 -20.98
C VAL A 455 -0.74 -46.72 -21.26
N LYS A 456 0.00 -46.46 -22.34
CA LYS A 456 1.25 -47.12 -22.70
C LYS A 456 2.52 -46.57 -22.04
N ALA A 457 2.51 -45.34 -21.51
CA ALA A 457 3.69 -44.78 -20.84
C ALA A 457 3.84 -45.26 -19.38
N VAL A 458 2.72 -45.60 -18.73
CA VAL A 458 2.71 -46.11 -17.35
C VAL A 458 3.33 -47.51 -17.27
N GLU A 459 3.15 -48.36 -18.29
CA GLU A 459 3.79 -49.69 -18.34
C GLU A 459 5.32 -49.66 -18.50
N ILE A 460 5.90 -48.53 -18.94
CA ILE A 460 7.36 -48.38 -19.08
C ILE A 460 7.98 -47.88 -17.77
N CYS A 461 7.32 -46.96 -17.06
CA CYS A 461 7.76 -46.51 -15.73
C CYS A 461 7.65 -47.62 -14.68
N ASP A 462 6.55 -48.38 -14.67
CA ASP A 462 6.38 -49.49 -13.70
C ASP A 462 7.41 -50.63 -13.92
N LYS A 463 7.99 -50.75 -15.12
CA LYS A 463 9.07 -51.72 -15.40
C LYS A 463 10.46 -51.21 -15.03
N LEU A 464 10.68 -49.90 -14.94
CA LEU A 464 11.95 -49.34 -14.49
C LEU A 464 12.04 -49.29 -12.97
N ASP A 465 10.93 -49.02 -12.27
CA ASP A 465 10.90 -48.95 -10.81
C ASP A 465 11.06 -50.30 -10.10
N MET A 466 10.87 -51.42 -10.81
CA MET A 466 11.18 -52.75 -10.27
C MET A 466 12.66 -53.16 -10.39
N SER A 467 13.50 -52.37 -11.05
CA SER A 467 14.93 -52.69 -11.27
C SER A 467 15.91 -51.84 -10.47
N ALA A 468 15.43 -50.82 -9.74
CA ALA A 468 16.27 -49.88 -8.98
C ALA A 468 16.24 -50.08 -7.45
N SER A 469 15.62 -51.15 -6.93
CA SER A 469 15.63 -51.46 -5.49
C SER A 469 16.42 -52.72 -5.16
N SER A 470 17.72 -52.74 -5.45
CA SER A 470 18.64 -53.57 -4.66
C SER A 470 20.08 -53.12 -4.80
N THR A 471 20.69 -52.90 -3.63
CA THR A 471 22.12 -52.83 -3.30
C THR A 471 22.83 -51.48 -3.44
N ASP A 472 22.95 -50.81 -2.29
CA ASP A 472 24.13 -50.05 -1.84
C ASP A 472 25.42 -50.88 -2.00
N GLU A 473 26.55 -50.16 -2.10
CA GLU A 473 27.94 -50.61 -2.25
C GLU A 473 28.47 -50.78 -3.69
N ALA A 474 29.11 -49.72 -4.22
CA ALA A 474 30.43 -49.81 -4.86
C ALA A 474 30.97 -48.41 -5.21
N ALA A 475 31.72 -47.83 -4.28
CA ALA A 475 32.79 -46.91 -4.64
C ALA A 475 34.00 -47.72 -5.15
N SER A 476 34.71 -47.17 -6.14
CA SER A 476 35.97 -47.64 -6.75
C SER A 476 35.86 -48.73 -7.82
N LEU A 477 36.77 -48.64 -8.81
CA LEU A 477 37.05 -49.55 -9.93
C LEU A 477 36.21 -49.21 -11.19
N ILE A 478 36.74 -48.78 -12.35
CA ILE A 478 38.02 -49.05 -13.00
C ILE A 478 38.26 -47.96 -14.07
N ALA A 479 39.50 -47.46 -14.08
CA ALA A 479 40.12 -46.75 -15.20
C ALA A 479 40.44 -47.74 -16.35
N ASP A 480 40.64 -47.19 -17.54
CA ASP A 480 41.24 -47.82 -18.74
C ASP A 480 40.28 -48.51 -19.73
N THR A 481 40.01 -47.81 -20.83
CA THR A 481 40.44 -48.27 -22.16
C THR A 481 40.51 -47.11 -23.19
N THR A 482 41.72 -46.54 -23.31
CA THR A 482 42.47 -46.19 -24.55
C THR A 482 41.70 -45.81 -25.84
N LEU A 483 41.81 -44.56 -26.32
CA LEU A 483 42.77 -43.98 -27.30
C LEU A 483 42.48 -44.25 -28.79
N THR A 484 42.22 -43.18 -29.55
CA THR A 484 42.87 -42.79 -30.83
C THR A 484 42.32 -41.42 -31.26
N ASP A 485 43.00 -40.31 -30.96
CA ASP A 485 44.16 -39.71 -31.65
C ASP A 485 43.75 -38.81 -32.83
N LYS A 486 43.94 -37.49 -32.65
CA LYS A 486 44.46 -36.52 -33.61
C LYS A 486 44.72 -35.17 -32.91
N SER A 487 45.96 -35.05 -32.43
CA SER A 487 46.77 -33.83 -32.26
C SER A 487 46.78 -32.97 -33.55
N GLU A 488 47.10 -31.67 -33.64
CA GLU A 488 47.58 -30.53 -32.84
C GLU A 488 47.58 -29.30 -33.84
N PRO A 489 48.06 -28.05 -33.56
CA PRO A 489 48.66 -27.50 -32.34
C PRO A 489 48.15 -26.10 -31.90
N PHE A 490 48.50 -25.81 -30.65
CA PHE A 490 48.76 -24.55 -29.95
C PHE A 490 48.97 -23.26 -30.78
N VAL A 491 48.32 -22.17 -30.33
CA VAL A 491 48.92 -20.82 -30.28
C VAL A 491 48.64 -20.18 -28.92
N SER A 492 49.72 -19.68 -28.35
CA SER A 492 49.91 -19.11 -27.02
C SER A 492 49.22 -17.76 -26.83
N ASN A 493 48.75 -17.52 -25.61
CA ASN A 493 48.23 -16.24 -25.15
C ASN A 493 49.38 -15.46 -24.45
N GLU A 494 49.81 -14.34 -25.03
CA GLU A 494 50.57 -13.30 -24.32
C GLU A 494 49.96 -11.94 -24.65
N ALA A 495 49.29 -11.32 -23.68
CA ALA A 495 49.00 -9.89 -23.68
C ALA A 495 49.18 -9.35 -22.26
N ARG A 496 50.41 -8.91 -21.98
CA ARG A 496 50.73 -8.03 -20.86
C ARG A 496 50.42 -6.59 -21.25
N HIS A 497 49.81 -5.89 -20.31
CA HIS A 497 49.66 -4.44 -20.22
C HIS A 497 50.86 -3.65 -20.76
N ILE A 498 50.59 -2.68 -21.65
CA ILE A 498 51.44 -1.51 -21.87
C ILE A 498 50.61 -0.29 -21.45
N ILE A 499 51.10 0.36 -20.40
CA ILE A 499 50.81 1.72 -19.99
C ILE A 499 51.82 2.59 -20.74
N ASP A 500 51.37 3.62 -21.46
CA ASP A 500 52.09 4.89 -21.50
C ASP A 500 51.15 6.05 -21.89
N ASP A 501 50.95 6.94 -20.93
CA ASP A 501 50.29 8.24 -21.08
C ASP A 501 51.34 9.26 -21.51
N SER A 502 51.10 9.91 -22.65
CA SER A 502 51.94 10.99 -23.16
C SER A 502 51.83 12.24 -22.27
N MET A 503 52.96 12.51 -21.63
CA MET A 503 53.46 13.74 -21.02
C MET A 503 53.04 15.12 -21.60
N ASN A 504 53.21 16.09 -20.69
CA ASN A 504 53.60 17.52 -20.82
C ASN A 504 52.45 18.54 -20.76
N SER A 505 52.50 19.60 -19.95
CA SER A 505 53.62 20.34 -19.32
C SER A 505 53.10 21.12 -18.07
N ARG A 506 53.73 21.14 -16.88
CA ARG A 506 54.81 22.08 -16.44
C ARG A 506 54.59 23.53 -16.92
N LEU A 507 54.62 24.61 -16.13
CA LEU A 507 55.31 24.95 -14.88
C LEU A 507 54.75 26.30 -14.33
N GLN A 508 54.92 26.48 -13.01
CA GLN A 508 55.22 27.74 -12.28
C GLN A 508 54.13 28.77 -11.93
N ASN A 509 54.11 29.02 -10.61
CA ASN A 509 53.53 30.10 -9.79
C ASN A 509 52.05 30.03 -9.41
#